data_AF-A0A7J9BF79-F1
#
_entry.id   AF-A0A7J9BF79-F1
#
_cell.length_a   1.000
_cell.length_b   1.000
_cell.length_c   1.000
_cell.angle_alpha   90.00
_cell.angle_beta   90.00
_cell.angle_gamma   90.00
#
_symmetry.space_group_name_H-M   'P 1'
#
loop_
_entity.id
_entity.type
_entity.pdbx_description
1 polymer ?
#
loop_
_entity_poly.entity_id
_entity_poly.type
_entity_poly.pdbx_seq_one_letter_code
_entity_poly.pdbx_strand_id
1 'polypeptide(L)' 'MSTIPRLNQIQFEGFCRFIDWGLIEELYKFSKIEYIEQEIEFQLFVETYQSVESLIKERVV' A
#
# COMPACT_ATOMS: atom_id res chain seq x y z
N MET A 1 -19.75 -8.75 8.58
CA MET A 1 -20.12 -7.59 9.43
C MET A 1 -19.30 -7.66 10.71
N SER A 2 -18.55 -6.62 11.05
CA SER A 2 -17.85 -6.59 12.35
C SER A 2 -18.84 -6.63 13.50
N THR A 3 -18.62 -7.56 14.43
CA THR A 3 -19.42 -7.77 15.65
C THR A 3 -19.34 -6.59 16.62
N ILE A 4 -18.43 -5.63 16.38
CA ILE A 4 -18.24 -4.42 17.19
C ILE A 4 -18.47 -3.20 16.27
N PRO A 5 -19.55 -2.42 16.46
CA PRO A 5 -19.92 -1.32 15.56
C PRO A 5 -18.80 -0.30 15.29
N ARG A 6 -17.95 -0.04 16.29
CA ARG A 6 -16.84 0.91 16.20
C ARG A 6 -15.59 0.34 15.53
N LEU A 7 -15.46 -0.99 15.47
CA LEU A 7 -14.31 -1.65 14.85
C LEU A 7 -14.31 -1.46 13.33
N ASN A 8 -15.48 -1.45 12.68
CA ASN A 8 -15.59 -1.11 11.26
C ASN A 8 -15.04 0.30 10.97
N GLN A 9 -15.38 1.27 11.82
CA GLN A 9 -14.93 2.66 11.66
C GLN A 9 -13.41 2.75 11.78
N ILE A 10 -12.82 2.09 12.79
CA ILE A 10 -11.37 2.07 12.99
C ILE A 10 -10.66 1.39 11.81
N GLN A 11 -11.20 0.26 11.32
CA GLN A 11 -10.61 -0.45 10.18
C GLN A 11 -10.66 0.38 8.90
N PHE A 12 -11.79 1.03 8.64
CA PHE A 12 -11.96 1.87 7.46
C PHE A 12 -11.06 3.11 7.52
N GLU A 13 -11.04 3.81 8.65
CA GLU A 13 -10.18 4.99 8.84
C GLU A 13 -8.69 4.63 8.76
N GLY A 14 -8.29 3.51 9.36
CA GLY A 14 -6.93 2.98 9.26
C GLY A 14 -6.53 2.67 7.82
N PHE A 15 -7.43 2.05 7.05
CA PHE A 15 -7.20 1.77 5.64
C PHE A 15 -7.05 3.05 4.81
N CYS A 16 -7.97 4.01 4.93
CA CYS A 16 -7.91 5.27 4.20
C CYS A 16 -6.61 6.03 4.48
N ARG A 17 -6.24 6.19 5.76
CA ARG A 17 -4.98 6.84 6.14
C ARG A 17 -3.74 6.16 5.55
N PHE A 18 -3.76 4.83 5.49
CA PHE A 18 -2.66 4.08 4.91
C PHE A 18 -2.56 4.32 3.39
N ILE A 19 -3.67 4.28 2.66
CA ILE A 19 -3.66 4.50 1.20
C ILE A 19 -3.29 5.94 0.82
N ASP A 20 -3.79 6.93 1.57
CA ASP A 20 -3.57 8.34 1.23
C ASP A 20 -2.12 8.75 1.41
N TRP A 21 -1.46 8.35 2.52
CA TRP A 21 -0.10 8.79 2.85
C TRP A 21 0.84 7.66 3.28
N GLY A 22 0.35 6.70 4.08
CA GLY A 22 1.20 5.66 4.67
C GLY A 22 1.92 4.81 3.61
N LEU A 23 1.27 4.50 2.50
CA LEU A 23 1.85 3.72 1.42
C LEU A 23 3.05 4.42 0.77
N ILE A 24 2.94 5.73 0.51
CA ILE A 24 4.04 6.52 -0.06
C ILE A 24 5.22 6.57 0.93
N GLU A 25 4.95 6.77 2.23
CA GLU A 25 6.00 6.74 3.25
C GLU A 25 6.75 5.41 3.30
N GLU A 26 6.03 4.29 3.21
CA GLU A 26 6.64 2.95 3.21
C GLU A 26 7.43 2.67 1.93
N LEU A 27 6.96 3.16 0.77
CA LEU A 27 7.70 3.08 -0.49
C LEU A 27 9.00 3.91 -0.45
N TYR A 28 9.01 5.08 0.20
CA TYR A 28 10.23 5.87 0.38
C TYR A 28 11.25 5.22 1.32
N LYS A 29 10.78 4.47 2.33
CA LYS A 29 11.65 3.72 3.25
C LYS A 29 12.16 2.41 2.66
N PHE A 30 11.70 2.02 1.47
CA PHE A 30 12.01 0.74 0.89
C PHE A 30 13.53 0.62 0.68
N SER A 31 14.12 -0.40 1.31
CA SER A 31 15.56 -0.62 1.26
C SER A 31 16.04 -0.89 -0.17
N LYS A 32 17.26 -0.47 -0.45
CA LYS A 32 17.98 -0.83 -1.68
C LYS A 32 18.09 -2.34 -1.76
N ILE A 33 17.76 -2.91 -2.92
CA ILE A 33 17.95 -4.33 -3.18
C ILE A 33 19.32 -4.48 -3.83
N GLU A 34 20.26 -5.03 -3.08
CA GLU A 34 21.60 -5.36 -3.59
C GLU A 34 21.57 -6.77 -4.19
N TYR A 35 21.83 -6.89 -5.50
CA TYR A 35 22.00 -8.20 -6.13
C TYR A 35 23.47 -8.61 -5.96
N ILE A 36 23.73 -9.60 -5.10
CA ILE A 36 25.09 -9.95 -4.64
C ILE A 36 26.00 -10.46 -5.78
N GLU A 37 25.43 -10.87 -6.93
CA GLU A 37 26.18 -11.47 -8.04
C GLU A 37 26.45 -10.51 -9.22
N GLN A 38 25.86 -9.31 -9.24
CA GLN A 38 26.06 -8.31 -10.31
C GLN A 38 26.11 -6.93 -9.65
N GLU A 39 27.11 -6.10 -9.96
CA GLU A 39 27.32 -4.72 -9.47
C GLU A 39 26.17 -3.72 -9.81
N ILE A 40 24.96 -4.20 -10.04
CA ILE A 40 23.78 -3.41 -10.36
C ILE A 40 23.00 -3.21 -9.07
N GLU A 41 23.00 -1.97 -8.60
CA GLU A 41 22.18 -1.52 -7.48
C GLU A 41 20.79 -1.13 -7.99
N PHE A 42 19.73 -1.66 -7.36
CA PHE A 42 18.35 -1.25 -7.65
C PHE A 42 17.82 -0.40 -6.49
N GLN A 43 17.41 0.82 -6.83
CA GLN A 43 16.67 1.71 -5.94
C GLN A 43 15.30 2.00 -6.54
N LEU A 44 14.25 1.81 -5.74
CA LEU A 44 12.90 2.18 -6.13
C LEU A 44 12.76 3.71 -6.05
N PHE A 45 12.55 4.37 -7.18
CA PHE A 45 12.23 5.80 -7.26
C PHE A 45 10.75 5.96 -7.60
N VAL A 46 9.95 6.39 -6.61
CA VAL A 46 8.53 6.69 -6.79
C VAL A 46 8.38 8.21 -6.92
N GLU A 47 8.08 8.69 -8.12
CA GLU A 47 7.79 10.12 -8.38
C GLU A 47 6.29 10.43 -8.30
N THR A 48 5.44 9.48 -8.72
CA THR A 48 3.99 9.61 -8.71
C THR A 48 3.32 8.29 -8.35
N TYR A 49 2.24 8.35 -7.58
CA TYR A 49 1.37 7.22 -7.26
C TYR A 49 -0.06 7.57 -7.66
N GLN A 50 -0.75 6.65 -8.33
CA GLN A 50 -2.14 6.82 -8.72
C GLN A 50 -2.92 5.54 -8.45
N SER A 51 -4.07 5.67 -7.77
CA SER A 51 -5.03 4.58 -7.64
C SER A 51 -5.78 4.40 -8.96
N VAL A 52 -5.86 3.15 -9.43
CA VAL A 52 -6.60 2.76 -10.64
C VAL A 52 -7.80 1.90 -10.26
N GLU A 53 -8.80 1.89 -11.13
CA GLU A 53 -9.99 1.06 -10.92
C GLU A 53 -9.63 -0.43 -10.97
N SER A 54 -10.24 -1.22 -10.07
CA SER A 54 -10.06 -2.66 -10.05
C SER A 54 -10.66 -3.31 -11.31
N LEU A 55 -9.95 -4.27 -11.88
CA LEU A 55 -10.43 -5.07 -13.02
C LEU A 55 -11.60 -6.00 -12.65
N ILE A 56 -11.77 -6.30 -11.36
CA ILE A 56 -12.79 -7.23 -10.85
C ILE A 56 -13.49 -6.58 -9.66
N LYS A 57 -14.82 -6.76 -9.60
CA LYS A 57 -15.65 -6.25 -8.49
C LYS A 57 -15.66 -7.24 -7.32
N GLU A 58 -15.85 -6.72 -6.12
CA GLU A 58 -16.06 -7.55 -4.93
C GLU A 58 -17.27 -8.47 -5.13
N ARG A 59 -17.11 -9.75 -4.79
CA ARG A 59 -18.22 -10.70 -4.83
C ARG A 59 -19.15 -10.35 -3.67
N VAL A 60 -20.32 -9.81 -3.99
CA VAL A 60 -21.38 -9.62 -3.00
C VAL A 60 -21.90 -11.00 -2.61
N VAL A 61 -21.73 -11.39 -1.35
CA VAL A 61 -22.19 -12.66 -0.77
C VAL A 61 -23.48 -12.43 -0.01
#